data_AF-A0A3S1ACI6-F1
#
_entry.id   AF-A0A3S1ACI6-F1
#
_cell.length_a   1.000
_cell.length_b   1.000
_cell.length_c   1.000
_cell.angle_alpha   90.00
_cell.angle_beta   90.00
_cell.angle_gamma   90.00
#
_symmetry.space_group_name_H-M   'P 1'
#
loop_
_entity.id
_entity.type
_entity.pdbx_description
1 polymer ?
#
loop_
_entity_poly.entity_id
_entity_poly.type
_entity_poly.pdbx_seq_one_letter_code
_entity_poly.pdbx_strand_id
1 'polypeptide(L)'
;MPKYNVVSKQKSLTLLLTLSLTTFCLSPIPPSSAESIPKPSDAPLELNLLNKPTDSVITANTINPERLTIPSLWWAKENSENKLLDNWIAYPNSDKQPARVDLIVNQQIWSLLDYLERYNFVNQMGSMARNFGYNIRVFNYQQEPLATYTCNFSNSPELCNIQMNNQSRLGLRQVTQEN
;
A
#
# COMPACT_ATOMS: atom_id res chain seq x y z
N MET A 1 47.14 71.82 -34.81
CA MET A 1 47.14 72.29 -33.40
C MET A 1 45.69 72.64 -33.06
N PRO A 2 45.09 72.15 -31.96
CA PRO A 2 45.64 72.14 -30.61
C PRO A 2 45.72 70.77 -29.94
N LYS A 3 46.54 70.74 -28.89
CA LYS A 3 46.77 69.67 -27.90
C LYS A 3 45.58 69.62 -26.91
N TYR A 4 45.39 68.50 -26.21
CA TYR A 4 45.66 68.38 -24.77
C TYR A 4 45.26 67.00 -24.25
N ASN A 5 46.01 66.60 -23.23
CA ASN A 5 46.17 65.27 -22.67
C ASN A 5 45.27 65.02 -21.45
N VAL A 6 44.94 63.74 -21.26
CA VAL A 6 44.81 63.00 -19.99
C VAL A 6 43.68 63.39 -19.02
N VAL A 7 42.71 62.48 -18.91
CA VAL A 7 42.02 62.17 -17.65
C VAL A 7 41.88 60.65 -17.54
N SER A 8 42.38 60.07 -16.45
CA SER A 8 41.72 58.93 -15.80
C SER A 8 42.36 58.68 -14.44
N LYS A 9 41.59 58.97 -13.38
CA LYS A 9 41.95 58.79 -11.98
C LYS A 9 42.31 57.34 -11.66
N GLN A 10 43.32 57.25 -10.81
CA GLN A 10 43.95 56.08 -10.21
C GLN A 10 42.93 55.24 -9.40
N LYS A 11 42.85 53.94 -9.70
CA LYS A 11 42.01 52.98 -8.96
C LYS A 11 42.61 52.78 -7.56
N SER A 12 41.86 53.18 -6.53
CA SER A 12 42.23 52.94 -5.14
C SER A 12 41.89 51.50 -4.75
N LEU A 13 42.95 50.77 -4.42
CA LEU A 13 42.98 49.40 -3.91
C LEU A 13 42.38 49.35 -2.50
N THR A 14 41.27 48.63 -2.33
CA THR A 14 40.76 48.27 -0.99
C THR A 14 40.96 46.78 -0.78
N LEU A 15 41.98 46.45 0.00
CA LEU A 15 42.28 45.12 0.50
C LEU A 15 41.41 44.89 1.75
N LEU A 16 40.39 44.04 1.67
CA LEU A 16 39.66 43.55 2.84
C LEU A 16 39.76 42.03 2.90
N LEU A 17 40.71 41.57 3.71
CA LEU A 17 40.88 40.17 4.08
C LEU A 17 39.79 39.83 5.11
N THR A 18 38.73 39.14 4.69
CA THR A 18 37.72 38.61 5.61
C THR A 18 37.95 37.11 5.78
N LEU A 19 38.41 36.74 6.97
CA LEU A 19 38.55 35.35 7.40
C LEU A 19 37.19 34.92 7.98
N SER A 20 36.32 34.32 7.16
CA SER A 20 35.05 33.76 7.65
C SER A 20 35.32 32.38 8.26
N LEU A 21 35.34 32.32 9.58
CA LEU A 21 35.36 31.06 10.32
C LEU A 21 33.95 30.46 10.27
N THR A 22 33.68 29.61 9.28
CA THR A 22 32.39 28.90 9.17
C THR A 22 32.27 27.87 10.29
N THR A 23 31.61 28.28 11.38
CA THR A 23 31.19 27.36 12.44
C THR A 23 30.13 26.43 11.85
N PHE A 24 30.52 25.22 11.45
CA PHE A 24 29.57 24.16 11.10
C PHE A 24 28.73 23.84 12.35
N CYS A 25 27.52 24.37 12.41
CA CYS A 25 26.53 23.95 13.40
C CYS A 25 26.20 22.47 13.16
N LEU A 26 26.81 21.59 13.97
CA LEU A 26 26.36 20.21 14.16
C LEU A 26 24.97 20.29 14.81
N SER A 27 23.94 20.40 13.98
CA SER A 27 22.56 20.33 14.45
C SER A 27 22.29 18.89 14.89
N PRO A 28 21.84 18.64 16.14
CA PRO A 28 21.48 17.29 16.56
C PRO A 28 20.30 16.82 15.70
N ILE A 29 20.50 15.71 14.99
CA ILE A 29 19.43 15.04 14.24
C ILE A 29 18.43 14.55 15.30
N PRO A 30 17.15 14.97 15.25
CA PRO A 30 16.16 14.46 16.18
C PRO A 30 16.03 12.92 16.01
N PRO A 31 15.79 12.17 17.10
CA PRO A 31 15.60 10.73 17.00
C PRO A 31 14.41 10.43 16.06
N SER A 32 14.64 9.59 15.06
CA SER A 32 13.60 9.11 14.17
C SER A 32 12.62 8.26 14.98
N SER A 33 11.33 8.60 14.94
CA SER A 33 10.28 7.74 15.49
C SER A 33 10.11 6.55 14.55
N ALA A 34 10.32 5.33 15.05
CA ALA A 34 10.04 4.12 14.27
C ALA A 34 8.52 4.04 14.04
N GLU A 35 8.10 4.24 12.79
CA GLU A 35 6.71 4.08 12.40
C GLU A 35 6.31 2.60 12.51
N SER A 36 5.24 2.30 13.24
CA SER A 36 4.80 0.91 13.43
C SER A 36 4.24 0.37 12.10
N ILE A 37 4.78 -0.75 11.62
CA ILE A 37 4.29 -1.44 10.43
C ILE A 37 2.81 -1.84 10.65
N PRO A 38 1.89 -1.43 9.77
CA PRO A 38 0.49 -1.81 9.86
C PRO A 38 0.33 -3.34 9.86
N LYS A 39 -0.51 -3.85 10.77
CA LYS A 39 -0.78 -5.28 10.90
C LYS A 39 -2.16 -5.63 10.34
N PRO A 40 -2.28 -6.72 9.56
CA PRO A 40 -3.58 -7.17 9.06
C PRO A 40 -4.54 -7.54 10.19
N SER A 41 -5.84 -7.54 9.90
CA SER A 41 -6.87 -8.05 10.82
C SER A 41 -6.78 -9.57 10.97
N ASP A 42 -6.91 -10.06 12.21
CA ASP A 42 -6.97 -11.49 12.55
C ASP A 42 -8.40 -12.07 12.51
N ALA A 43 -9.40 -11.28 12.08
CA ALA A 43 -10.78 -11.75 12.02
C ALA A 43 -10.93 -12.92 11.02
N PRO A 44 -11.78 -13.93 11.28
CA PRO A 44 -11.94 -15.05 10.36
C PRO A 44 -12.52 -14.61 9.01
N LEU A 45 -12.30 -15.41 7.96
CA LEU A 45 -13.00 -15.26 6.69
C LEU A 45 -14.40 -15.87 6.78
N GLU A 46 -15.44 -15.08 6.50
CA GLU A 46 -16.83 -15.48 6.66
C GLU A 46 -17.49 -15.85 5.32
N LEU A 47 -17.07 -16.97 4.71
CA LEU A 47 -17.56 -17.40 3.38
C LEU A 47 -19.08 -17.57 3.29
N ASN A 48 -19.77 -17.81 4.41
CA ASN A 48 -21.23 -17.88 4.47
C ASN A 48 -21.91 -16.58 4.03
N LEU A 49 -21.25 -15.43 4.19
CA LEU A 49 -21.77 -14.12 3.80
C LEU A 49 -21.91 -13.96 2.29
N LEU A 50 -21.19 -14.76 1.48
CA LEU A 50 -21.35 -14.78 0.02
C LEU A 50 -22.75 -15.21 -0.42
N ASN A 51 -23.40 -16.07 0.36
CA ASN A 51 -24.74 -16.60 0.09
C ASN A 51 -25.83 -15.94 0.94
N LYS A 52 -25.47 -15.45 2.12
CA LYS A 52 -26.39 -14.85 3.10
C LYS A 52 -25.74 -13.57 3.68
N PRO A 53 -25.64 -12.50 2.89
CA PRO A 53 -25.06 -11.24 3.34
C PRO A 53 -25.96 -10.60 4.40
N THR A 54 -25.34 -9.93 5.37
CA THR A 54 -26.03 -9.04 6.31
C THR A 54 -26.15 -7.64 5.72
N ASP A 55 -27.06 -6.80 6.23
CA ASP A 55 -27.36 -5.47 5.66
C ASP A 55 -26.14 -4.54 5.49
N SER A 56 -25.10 -4.71 6.32
CA SER A 56 -23.87 -3.91 6.27
C SER A 56 -22.75 -4.50 5.40
N VAL A 57 -22.84 -5.77 5.00
CA VAL A 57 -21.75 -6.45 4.27
C VAL A 57 -22.01 -6.38 2.78
N ILE A 58 -20.99 -5.98 2.02
CA ILE A 58 -21.08 -5.84 0.57
C ILE A 58 -20.35 -7.00 -0.08
N THR A 59 -21.03 -7.73 -0.96
CA THR A 59 -20.47 -8.85 -1.73
C THR A 59 -20.68 -8.63 -3.21
N ALA A 60 -20.14 -9.52 -4.04
CA ALA A 60 -20.40 -9.53 -5.48
C ALA A 60 -21.90 -9.61 -5.83
N ASN A 61 -22.73 -10.17 -4.95
CA ASN A 61 -24.16 -10.40 -5.18
C ASN A 61 -25.06 -9.29 -4.61
N THR A 62 -24.51 -8.33 -3.86
CA THR A 62 -25.27 -7.22 -3.24
C THR A 62 -24.92 -5.87 -3.84
N ILE A 63 -24.27 -5.87 -5.00
CA ILE A 63 -23.93 -4.66 -5.74
C ILE A 63 -25.23 -3.96 -6.14
N ASN A 64 -25.36 -2.69 -5.77
CA ASN A 64 -26.43 -1.83 -6.26
C ASN A 64 -25.94 -1.11 -7.52
N PRO A 65 -26.39 -1.46 -8.74
CA PRO A 65 -25.92 -0.81 -9.97
C PRO A 65 -26.34 0.67 -10.08
N GLU A 66 -27.29 1.15 -9.29
CA GLU A 66 -27.74 2.55 -9.28
C GLU A 66 -26.90 3.45 -8.37
N ARG A 67 -26.02 2.88 -7.53
CA ARG A 67 -25.15 3.63 -6.60
C ARG A 67 -23.73 3.09 -6.67
N LEU A 68 -22.72 3.94 -6.51
CA LEU A 68 -21.33 3.45 -6.40
C LEU A 68 -21.21 2.54 -5.16
N THR A 69 -21.11 1.23 -5.36
CA THR A 69 -20.70 0.31 -4.28
C THR A 69 -19.26 0.65 -3.93
N ILE A 70 -19.04 1.01 -2.66
CA ILE A 70 -17.72 1.33 -2.14
C ILE A 70 -17.18 0.11 -1.38
N PRO A 71 -15.94 -0.32 -1.64
CA PRO A 71 -15.09 0.13 -2.74
C PRO A 71 -15.61 -0.42 -4.08
N SER A 72 -15.34 0.28 -5.18
CA SER A 72 -15.76 -0.09 -6.56
C SER A 72 -14.99 -1.29 -7.12
N LEU A 73 -14.97 -2.39 -6.36
CA LEU A 73 -14.28 -3.64 -6.66
C LEU A 73 -14.95 -4.45 -7.77
N TRP A 74 -16.15 -4.07 -8.19
CA TRP A 74 -16.80 -4.62 -9.38
C TRP A 74 -15.92 -4.44 -10.63
N TRP A 75 -15.27 -3.27 -10.76
CA TRP A 75 -14.33 -3.00 -11.86
C TRP A 75 -13.09 -3.91 -11.80
N ALA A 76 -12.71 -4.35 -10.60
CA ALA A 76 -11.61 -5.27 -10.36
C ALA A 76 -11.93 -6.73 -10.74
N LYS A 77 -13.19 -7.16 -10.64
CA LYS A 77 -13.62 -8.48 -11.16
C LYS A 77 -13.74 -8.45 -12.68
N GLU A 78 -14.40 -7.44 -13.23
CA GLU A 78 -14.67 -7.33 -14.68
C GLU A 78 -13.38 -7.21 -15.50
N ASN A 79 -12.36 -6.53 -14.95
CA ASN A 79 -11.04 -6.39 -15.57
C ASN A 79 -9.98 -7.35 -15.01
N SER A 80 -10.35 -8.32 -14.16
CA SER A 80 -9.38 -9.35 -13.76
C SER A 80 -9.11 -10.23 -14.98
N GLU A 81 -8.06 -9.87 -15.71
CA GLU A 81 -7.50 -10.71 -16.74
C GLU A 81 -7.37 -12.12 -16.15
N ASN A 82 -7.96 -13.10 -16.85
CA ASN A 82 -7.94 -14.52 -16.51
C ASN A 82 -8.92 -15.02 -15.44
N LYS A 83 -9.89 -14.22 -14.95
CA LYS A 83 -10.87 -14.66 -13.91
C LYS A 83 -10.20 -15.05 -12.59
N LEU A 84 -9.12 -14.36 -12.23
CA LEU A 84 -8.38 -14.63 -10.99
C LEU A 84 -9.21 -14.31 -9.74
N LEU A 85 -9.93 -13.19 -9.74
CA LEU A 85 -10.79 -12.78 -8.63
C LEU A 85 -12.19 -13.39 -8.81
N ASP A 86 -12.53 -14.38 -8.01
CA ASP A 86 -13.83 -15.06 -8.11
C ASP A 86 -14.92 -14.28 -7.35
N ASN A 87 -14.63 -13.87 -6.11
CA ASN A 87 -15.56 -13.22 -5.20
C ASN A 87 -14.85 -12.26 -4.24
N TRP A 88 -15.64 -11.45 -3.53
CA TRP A 88 -15.14 -10.61 -2.43
C TRP A 88 -16.22 -10.40 -1.37
N ILE A 89 -15.77 -10.03 -0.18
CA ILE A 89 -16.60 -9.60 0.95
C ILE A 89 -15.97 -8.31 1.49
N ALA A 90 -16.69 -7.19 1.39
CA ALA A 90 -16.31 -5.93 1.98
C ALA A 90 -17.06 -5.73 3.31
N TYR A 91 -16.28 -5.49 4.35
CA TYR A 91 -16.72 -5.21 5.71
C TYR A 91 -16.46 -3.73 5.97
N PRO A 92 -17.49 -2.90 6.10
CA PRO A 92 -17.32 -1.51 6.47
C PRO A 92 -16.67 -1.35 7.85
N ASN A 93 -16.16 -0.15 8.11
CA ASN A 93 -15.60 0.20 9.40
C ASN A 93 -16.63 -0.01 10.53
N SER A 94 -16.17 -0.55 11.66
CA SER A 94 -16.97 -0.72 12.87
C SER A 94 -16.14 -0.35 14.09
N ASP A 95 -16.78 -0.22 15.26
CA ASP A 95 -16.08 0.08 16.51
C ASP A 95 -15.02 -0.97 16.89
N LYS A 96 -15.13 -2.20 16.34
CA LYS A 96 -14.27 -3.33 16.69
C LYS A 96 -13.18 -3.60 15.67
N GLN A 97 -13.38 -3.20 14.41
CA GLN A 97 -12.52 -3.62 13.30
C GLN A 97 -12.48 -2.51 12.24
N PRO A 98 -11.29 -2.19 11.71
CA PRO A 98 -11.15 -1.27 10.59
C PRO A 98 -11.84 -1.85 9.34
N ALA A 99 -12.23 -0.97 8.43
CA ALA A 99 -12.78 -1.37 7.14
C ALA A 99 -11.80 -2.27 6.39
N ARG A 100 -12.32 -3.37 5.84
CA ARG A 100 -11.50 -4.35 5.10
C ARG A 100 -12.28 -5.03 4.00
N VAL A 101 -11.56 -5.56 3.03
CA VAL A 101 -12.11 -6.41 1.98
C VAL A 101 -11.34 -7.72 1.96
N ASP A 102 -12.08 -8.81 2.07
CA ASP A 102 -11.55 -10.14 1.82
C ASP A 102 -11.81 -10.50 0.36
N LEU A 103 -10.75 -10.62 -0.42
CA LEU A 103 -10.77 -11.09 -1.80
C LEU A 103 -10.64 -12.61 -1.82
N ILE A 104 -11.50 -13.28 -2.59
CA ILE A 104 -11.47 -14.72 -2.80
C ILE A 104 -11.03 -14.98 -4.23
N VAL A 105 -9.82 -15.53 -4.38
CA VAL A 105 -9.23 -15.82 -5.69
C VAL A 105 -9.44 -17.28 -6.09
N ASN A 106 -9.44 -17.52 -7.38
CA ASN A 106 -9.38 -18.85 -7.95
C ASN A 106 -8.02 -19.50 -7.67
N GLN A 107 -8.00 -20.55 -6.85
CA GLN A 107 -6.75 -21.21 -6.44
C GLN A 107 -5.96 -21.79 -7.62
N GLN A 108 -6.65 -22.30 -8.66
CA GLN A 108 -5.97 -22.88 -9.82
C GLN A 108 -5.19 -21.80 -10.56
N ILE A 109 -5.83 -20.66 -10.86
CA ILE A 109 -5.17 -19.55 -11.54
C ILE A 109 -4.09 -18.94 -10.64
N TRP A 110 -4.38 -18.68 -9.36
CA TRP A 110 -3.41 -18.14 -8.41
C TRP A 110 -2.13 -18.97 -8.33
N SER A 111 -2.25 -20.30 -8.37
CA SER A 111 -1.11 -21.22 -8.31
C SER A 111 -0.20 -21.16 -9.54
N LEU A 112 -0.74 -20.74 -10.69
CA LEU A 112 0.02 -20.59 -11.94
C LEU A 112 0.79 -19.27 -11.99
N LEU A 113 0.35 -18.25 -11.25
CA LEU A 113 1.01 -16.95 -11.22
C LEU A 113 2.36 -17.02 -10.51
N ASP A 114 3.32 -16.25 -11.00
CA ASP A 114 4.58 -16.04 -10.31
C ASP A 114 4.44 -15.03 -9.14
N TYR A 115 5.52 -14.81 -8.40
CA TYR A 115 5.51 -13.89 -7.27
C TYR A 115 5.16 -12.46 -7.68
N LEU A 116 5.71 -11.97 -8.79
CA LEU A 116 5.53 -10.59 -9.24
C LEU A 116 4.10 -10.36 -9.71
N GLU A 117 3.50 -11.31 -10.42
CA GLU A 117 2.10 -11.27 -10.84
C GLU A 117 1.15 -11.24 -9.64
N ARG A 118 1.38 -12.11 -8.64
CA ARG A 118 0.60 -12.11 -7.38
C ARG A 118 0.77 -10.80 -6.62
N TYR A 119 2.00 -10.30 -6.50
CA TYR A 119 2.27 -9.03 -5.84
C TYR A 119 1.59 -7.86 -6.55
N ASN A 120 1.66 -7.82 -7.88
CA ASN A 120 1.03 -6.79 -8.71
C ASN A 120 -0.49 -6.79 -8.51
N PHE A 121 -1.13 -7.97 -8.52
CA PHE A 121 -2.55 -8.10 -8.21
C PHE A 121 -2.88 -7.51 -6.83
N VAL A 122 -2.16 -7.90 -5.78
CA VAL A 122 -2.39 -7.43 -4.41
C VAL A 122 -2.18 -5.92 -4.31
N ASN A 123 -1.13 -5.39 -4.93
CA ASN A 123 -0.81 -3.97 -4.92
C ASN A 123 -1.87 -3.14 -5.64
N GLN A 124 -2.35 -3.59 -6.81
CA GLN A 124 -3.39 -2.89 -7.56
C GLN A 124 -4.72 -2.87 -6.79
N MET A 125 -5.15 -4.04 -6.30
CA MET A 125 -6.39 -4.15 -5.52
C MET A 125 -6.31 -3.32 -4.23
N GLY A 126 -5.20 -3.44 -3.52
CA GLY A 126 -4.95 -2.70 -2.29
C GLY A 126 -4.95 -1.20 -2.50
N SER A 127 -4.29 -0.71 -3.56
CA SER A 127 -4.29 0.72 -3.92
C SER A 127 -5.69 1.22 -4.26
N MET A 128 -6.51 0.42 -4.93
CA MET A 128 -7.90 0.78 -5.22
C MET A 128 -8.75 0.88 -3.95
N ALA A 129 -8.66 -0.10 -3.05
CA ALA A 129 -9.43 -0.12 -1.81
C ALA A 129 -8.96 0.94 -0.79
N ARG A 130 -7.65 1.21 -0.75
CA ARG A 130 -7.04 2.25 0.09
C ARG A 130 -7.69 3.62 -0.11
N ASN A 131 -8.04 3.98 -1.35
CA ASN A 131 -8.72 5.24 -1.67
C ASN A 131 -10.09 5.40 -0.98
N PHE A 132 -10.65 4.30 -0.45
CA PHE A 132 -11.90 4.29 0.29
C PHE A 132 -11.70 3.97 1.79
N GLY A 133 -10.46 3.94 2.27
CA GLY A 133 -10.13 3.62 3.66
C GLY A 133 -10.20 2.12 4.01
N TYR A 134 -10.12 1.24 3.01
CA TYR A 134 -10.20 -0.21 3.22
C TYR A 134 -8.82 -0.88 3.14
N ASN A 135 -8.56 -1.79 4.08
CA ASN A 135 -7.50 -2.79 3.96
C ASN A 135 -7.93 -3.95 3.06
N ILE A 136 -6.99 -4.73 2.53
CA ILE A 136 -7.30 -5.96 1.78
C ILE A 136 -6.61 -7.17 2.39
N ARG A 137 -7.32 -8.30 2.35
CA ARG A 137 -6.78 -9.65 2.56
C ARG A 137 -7.18 -10.53 1.38
N VAL A 138 -6.31 -11.44 0.98
CA VAL A 138 -6.52 -12.35 -0.14
C VAL A 138 -6.54 -13.78 0.37
N PHE A 139 -7.56 -14.54 -0.02
CA PHE A 139 -7.78 -15.91 0.38
C PHE A 139 -8.16 -16.79 -0.81
N ASN A 140 -8.05 -18.10 -0.64
CA ASN A 140 -8.75 -19.08 -1.48
C ASN A 140 -10.02 -19.60 -0.78
N TYR A 141 -10.79 -20.46 -1.46
CA TYR A 141 -11.98 -21.10 -0.88
C TYR A 141 -11.67 -22.08 0.26
N GLN A 142 -10.42 -22.51 0.42
CA GLN A 142 -9.97 -23.28 1.57
C GLN A 142 -9.68 -22.37 2.79
N GLN A 143 -9.96 -21.06 2.69
CA GLN A 143 -9.71 -20.04 3.71
C GLN A 143 -8.22 -19.86 4.06
N GLU A 144 -7.33 -20.28 3.18
CA GLU A 144 -5.89 -20.07 3.35
C GLU A 144 -5.56 -18.59 3.08
N PRO A 145 -4.88 -17.90 4.01
CA PRO A 145 -4.42 -16.53 3.77
C PRO A 145 -3.27 -16.55 2.75
N LEU A 146 -3.43 -15.79 1.67
CA LEU A 146 -2.48 -15.75 0.55
C LEU A 146 -1.68 -14.45 0.52
N ALA A 147 -2.30 -13.32 0.87
CA ALA A 147 -1.64 -12.03 0.94
C ALA A 147 -2.49 -11.00 1.69
N THR A 148 -1.87 -9.88 2.07
CA THR A 148 -2.55 -8.73 2.67
C THR A 148 -1.98 -7.42 2.15
N TYR A 149 -2.82 -6.40 2.05
CA TYR A 149 -2.44 -5.00 1.87
C TYR A 149 -3.05 -4.21 3.01
N THR A 150 -2.23 -3.69 3.93
CA THR A 150 -2.73 -3.03 5.15
C THR A 150 -2.11 -1.66 5.29
N CYS A 151 -2.95 -0.66 5.55
CA CYS A 151 -2.53 0.72 5.75
C CYS A 151 -2.80 1.22 7.16
N ASN A 152 -1.95 2.14 7.61
CA ASN A 152 -2.26 3.06 8.69
C ASN A 152 -2.81 4.35 8.08
N PHE A 153 -4.14 4.47 8.09
CA PHE A 153 -4.85 5.63 7.56
C PHE A 153 -4.74 6.89 8.43
N SER A 154 -4.11 6.80 9.61
CA SER A 154 -3.87 7.94 10.48
C SER A 154 -2.62 8.75 10.11
N ASN A 155 -1.80 8.25 9.17
CA ASN A 155 -0.56 8.90 8.73
C ASN A 155 -0.76 9.68 7.42
N SER A 156 0.08 10.70 7.18
CA SER A 156 0.07 11.50 5.95
C SER A 156 1.50 11.67 5.42
N PRO A 157 1.91 10.94 4.35
CA PRO A 157 1.10 9.99 3.57
C PRO A 157 0.78 8.71 4.37
N GLU A 158 -0.31 8.03 4.03
CA GLU A 158 -0.68 6.78 4.72
C GLU A 158 0.40 5.72 4.46
N LEU A 159 0.87 5.09 5.53
CA LEU A 159 1.86 4.02 5.49
C LEU A 159 1.15 2.70 5.19
N CYS A 160 1.52 2.02 4.11
CA CYS A 160 0.94 0.73 3.73
C CYS A 160 1.99 -0.36 3.63
N ASN A 161 1.61 -1.57 3.99
CA ASN A 161 2.45 -2.75 3.97
C ASN A 161 1.76 -3.90 3.23
N ILE A 162 2.51 -4.56 2.34
CA ILE A 162 2.08 -5.77 1.65
C ILE A 162 2.78 -6.96 2.30
N GLN A 163 2.01 -7.96 2.70
CA GLN A 163 2.55 -9.24 3.16
C GLN A 163 2.07 -10.33 2.21
N MET A 164 3.00 -11.05 1.61
CA MET A 164 2.71 -12.19 0.74
C MET A 164 2.93 -13.48 1.53
N ASN A 165 2.00 -14.42 1.47
CA ASN A 165 2.27 -15.77 1.96
C ASN A 165 3.26 -16.43 1.00
N ASN A 166 4.45 -16.70 1.50
CA ASN A 166 5.55 -17.35 0.82
C ASN A 166 5.42 -18.89 0.80
N GLN A 167 4.32 -19.45 1.32
CA GLN A 167 3.95 -20.87 1.17
C GLN A 167 3.44 -21.22 -0.23
N SER A 168 4.02 -20.59 -1.26
CA SER A 168 4.05 -21.22 -2.58
C SER A 168 4.63 -22.60 -2.34
N ARG A 169 3.82 -23.65 -2.48
CA ARG A 169 4.27 -25.04 -2.44
C ARG A 169 5.20 -25.31 -3.63
N LEU A 170 6.38 -24.71 -3.64
CA LEU A 170 7.56 -25.41 -4.11
C LEU A 170 7.56 -26.71 -3.31
N GLY A 171 7.57 -27.86 -3.98
CA GLY A 171 7.35 -29.20 -3.41
C GLY A 171 8.40 -29.66 -2.37
N LEU A 172 8.86 -28.77 -1.50
CA LEU A 172 9.64 -29.07 -0.32
C LEU A 172 8.66 -29.10 0.85
N ARG A 173 8.20 -30.31 1.18
CA ARG A 173 7.73 -30.62 2.53
C ARG A 173 8.82 -30.15 3.50
N GLN A 174 8.60 -29.05 4.20
CA GLN A 174 9.30 -28.84 5.47
C GLN A 174 8.75 -29.91 6.41
N VAL A 175 9.49 -31.00 6.55
CA VAL A 175 9.34 -31.92 7.67
C VAL A 175 9.85 -31.16 8.87
N THR A 176 8.95 -30.47 9.57
CA THR A 176 9.26 -29.94 10.89
C THR A 176 9.36 -31.15 11.82
N GLN A 177 10.59 -31.50 12.21
CA GLN A 177 10.81 -32.38 13.35
C GLN A 177 10.47 -31.57 14.60
N GLU A 178 9.39 -31.96 15.27
CA GLU A 178 9.14 -31.59 16.67
C GLU A 178 10.19 -32.26 17.55
N ASN A 179 10.80 -31.48 18.44
CA ASN A 179 11.44 -31.94 19.67
C ASN A 179 10.62 -31.42 20.84
#